data_AF-A0A9D2IXQ0-F1
#
_entry.id   AF-A0A9D2IXQ0-F1
#
_cell.length_a   1.000
_cell.length_b   1.000
_cell.length_c   1.000
_cell.angle_alpha   90.00
_cell.angle_beta   90.00
_cell.angle_gamma   90.00
#
_symmetry.space_group_name_H-M   'P 1'
#
loop_
_entity.id
_entity.type
_entity.pdbx_description
1 polymer ?
#
loop_
_entity_poly.entity_id
_entity_poly.type
_entity_poly.pdbx_seq_one_letter_code
_entity_poly.pdbx_strand_id
1 'polypeptide(L)'
;MKGFFMAGISFGSLKQNLEAGRRELAKFKRILPYAPSSTRIQTQIIRHENSPRFQTIIPRLDKLSEKYDRLEDNFCLSSSWDSSADVIRDIKNNKVGNCGAMNDAMELMMLEDGLDAHAISLAITNKSDGGLKERVGDHLFAVLGLREDADFSDIKTWGNSAVIVDAWSNTVMAAREGMDYIKKLLGFDPALHNIKYEHSLSESERAVNRHFDKEFLKTFFEMSNPDYKLPDDFDFEKWIGDMQKNK
;
A
#
# COMPACT_ATOMS: atom_id res chain seq x y z
N MET A 1 -26.02 -10.49 -19.57
CA MET A 1 -24.91 -10.36 -20.53
C MET A 1 -23.62 -10.29 -19.72
N LYS A 2 -22.68 -11.21 -19.90
CA LYS A 2 -21.36 -11.12 -19.25
C LYS A 2 -20.51 -10.16 -20.09
N GLY A 3 -20.32 -8.93 -19.60
CA GLY A 3 -19.42 -7.97 -20.23
C GLY A 3 -17.99 -8.50 -20.14
N PHE A 4 -17.35 -8.73 -21.29
CA PHE A 4 -15.92 -8.95 -21.36
C PHE A 4 -15.23 -7.62 -21.01
N PHE A 5 -14.69 -7.51 -19.80
CA PHE A 5 -13.81 -6.41 -19.45
C PHE A 5 -12.45 -6.66 -20.11
N MET A 6 -12.12 -5.86 -21.12
CA MET A 6 -10.74 -5.79 -21.61
C MET A 6 -9.89 -5.15 -20.50
N ALA A 7 -8.88 -5.87 -20.01
CA ALA A 7 -7.82 -5.26 -19.22
C ALA A 7 -7.23 -4.13 -20.05
N GLY A 8 -7.44 -2.88 -19.62
CA GLY A 8 -6.97 -1.70 -20.34
C GLY A 8 -5.45 -1.64 -20.27
N ILE A 9 -4.79 -2.05 -21.36
CA ILE A 9 -3.33 -1.97 -21.47
C ILE A 9 -2.95 -0.49 -21.56
N SER A 10 -2.27 0.02 -20.53
CA SER A 10 -1.75 1.39 -20.52
C SER A 10 -0.33 1.41 -21.08
N PHE A 11 -0.17 1.84 -22.33
CA PHE A 11 1.15 2.07 -22.96
C PHE A 11 1.75 3.45 -22.58
N GLY A 12 1.60 3.84 -21.31
CA GLY A 12 2.12 5.12 -20.82
C GLY A 12 3.64 5.18 -20.84
N SER A 13 4.19 6.28 -21.36
CA SER A 13 5.61 6.61 -21.17
C SER A 13 5.94 6.80 -19.68
N LEU A 14 7.21 6.65 -19.30
CA LEU A 14 7.67 6.89 -17.92
C LEU A 14 7.18 8.24 -17.37
N LYS A 15 7.22 9.29 -18.20
CA LYS A 15 6.75 10.64 -17.81
C LYS A 15 5.25 10.64 -17.47
N GLN A 16 4.42 10.02 -18.30
CA GLN A 16 2.98 9.93 -18.07
C GLN A 16 2.65 9.13 -16.81
N ASN A 17 3.35 8.02 -16.58
CA ASN A 17 3.15 7.20 -15.38
C ASN A 17 3.58 7.93 -14.10
N LEU A 18 4.68 8.70 -14.15
CA LEU A 18 5.11 9.56 -13.05
C LEU A 18 4.08 10.66 -12.75
N GLU A 19 3.52 11.30 -13.79
CA GLU A 19 2.47 12.31 -13.63
C GLU A 19 1.18 11.71 -13.06
N ALA A 20 0.76 10.56 -13.54
CA ALA A 20 -0.39 9.82 -13.01
C ALA A 20 -0.16 9.46 -11.53
N GLY A 21 0.97 8.83 -11.19
CA GLY A 21 1.29 8.46 -9.81
C GLY A 21 1.32 9.65 -8.86
N ARG A 22 1.85 10.81 -9.28
CA ARG A 22 1.84 12.04 -8.46
C ARG A 22 0.43 12.57 -8.25
N ARG A 23 -0.41 12.54 -9.28
CA ARG A 23 -1.81 12.97 -9.19
C ARG A 23 -2.57 12.08 -8.20
N GLU A 24 -2.40 10.76 -8.28
CA GLU A 24 -3.07 9.82 -7.38
C GLU A 24 -2.56 9.94 -5.95
N LEU A 25 -1.25 10.08 -5.74
CA LEU A 25 -0.71 10.34 -4.41
C LEU A 25 -1.24 11.66 -3.80
N ALA A 26 -1.40 12.71 -4.61
CA ALA A 26 -2.01 13.95 -4.16
C ALA A 26 -3.52 13.81 -3.84
N LYS A 27 -4.26 13.00 -4.61
CA LYS A 27 -5.66 12.65 -4.35
C LYS A 27 -5.77 11.87 -3.03
N PHE A 28 -4.96 10.82 -2.87
CA PHE A 28 -4.88 10.01 -1.66
C PHE A 28 -4.71 10.87 -0.41
N LYS A 29 -3.74 11.80 -0.41
CA LYS A 29 -3.45 12.68 0.73
C LYS A 29 -4.56 13.69 1.05
N ARG A 30 -5.46 13.98 0.11
CA ARG A 30 -6.63 14.83 0.36
C ARG A 30 -7.76 14.04 1.03
N ILE A 31 -7.90 12.77 0.68
CA ILE A 31 -9.00 11.91 1.13
C ILE A 31 -8.65 11.21 2.44
N LEU A 32 -7.42 10.71 2.55
CA LEU A 32 -6.95 9.91 3.68
C LEU A 32 -5.95 10.67 4.54
N PRO A 33 -6.06 10.55 5.87
CA PRO A 33 -5.11 11.14 6.80
C PRO A 33 -3.71 10.55 6.56
N TYR A 34 -2.83 11.37 5.99
CA TYR A 34 -1.44 11.02 5.76
C TYR A 34 -0.58 11.59 6.88
N ALA A 35 -0.10 10.72 7.77
CA ALA A 35 0.96 11.05 8.70
C ALA A 35 2.29 10.60 8.09
N PRO A 36 3.22 11.51 7.75
CA PRO A 36 4.56 11.12 7.31
C PRO A 36 5.28 10.48 8.50
N SER A 37 5.16 9.17 8.67
CA SER A 37 5.99 8.43 9.62
C SER A 37 7.27 8.01 8.92
N SER A 38 8.22 8.94 8.80
CA SER A 38 9.62 8.57 8.51
C SER A 38 10.31 7.98 9.74
N THR A 39 9.60 7.90 10.87
CA THR A 39 10.15 7.44 12.14
C THR A 39 9.81 5.96 12.29
N ARG A 40 10.72 5.08 11.85
CA ARG A 40 10.73 3.70 12.33
C ARG A 40 11.03 3.78 13.83
N ILE A 41 9.99 3.75 14.66
CA ILE A 41 10.18 3.64 16.10
C ILE A 41 10.54 2.18 16.36
N GLN A 42 11.83 1.89 16.32
CA GLN A 42 12.34 0.58 16.71
C GLN A 42 12.42 0.57 18.23
N THR A 43 11.34 0.17 18.92
CA THR A 43 11.30 -0.03 20.37
C THR A 43 12.05 -1.30 20.75
N GLN A 44 13.37 -1.34 20.55
CA GLN A 44 14.19 -2.37 21.18
C GLN A 44 14.58 -1.90 22.59
N ILE A 45 13.87 -2.38 23.61
CA ILE A 45 14.30 -2.24 25.00
C ILE A 45 15.38 -3.28 25.28
N ILE A 46 16.65 -2.87 25.19
CA ILE A 46 17.77 -3.70 25.65
C ILE A 46 17.77 -3.69 27.19
N ARG A 47 17.45 -4.85 27.78
CA ARG A 47 17.39 -5.02 29.24
C ARG A 47 18.80 -5.15 29.83
N HIS A 48 19.30 -4.08 30.44
CA HIS A 48 20.52 -4.11 31.24
C HIS A 48 20.21 -4.45 32.70
N GLU A 49 19.92 -5.72 32.96
CA GLU A 49 19.48 -6.21 34.28
C GLU A 49 20.50 -5.92 35.41
N ASN A 50 21.78 -5.81 35.05
CA ASN A 50 22.89 -5.60 35.98
C ASN A 50 23.22 -4.13 36.29
N SER A 51 22.45 -3.17 35.78
CA SER A 51 22.70 -1.74 36.02
C SER A 51 21.60 -1.13 36.88
N PRO A 52 21.87 -0.80 38.16
CA PRO A 52 20.89 -0.16 39.06
C PRO A 52 20.33 1.15 38.48
N ARG A 53 21.13 1.87 37.70
CA ARG A 53 20.70 3.08 36.98
C ARG A 53 19.55 2.78 36.00
N PHE A 54 19.63 1.66 35.28
CA PHE A 54 18.63 1.31 34.27
C PHE A 54 17.38 0.65 34.88
N GLN A 55 17.51 -0.09 35.98
CA GLN A 55 16.36 -0.67 36.71
C GLN A 55 15.30 0.38 37.09
N THR A 56 15.72 1.61 37.43
CA THR A 56 14.79 2.69 37.78
C THR A 56 14.01 3.29 36.61
N ILE A 57 14.50 3.13 35.37
CA ILE A 57 13.86 3.68 34.17
C ILE A 57 13.13 2.62 33.33
N ILE A 58 13.47 1.33 33.50
CA ILE A 58 12.85 0.22 32.78
C ILE A 58 11.31 0.25 32.84
N PRO A 59 10.65 0.44 34.01
CA PRO A 59 9.19 0.49 34.05
C PRO A 59 8.58 1.66 33.26
N ARG A 60 9.31 2.78 33.13
CA ARG A 60 8.88 3.92 32.30
C ARG A 60 9.05 3.62 30.81
N LEU A 61 10.14 2.93 30.44
CA LEU A 61 10.39 2.49 29.08
C LEU A 61 9.40 1.40 28.66
N ASP A 62 9.10 0.43 29.52
CA ASP A 62 8.07 -0.60 29.27
C ASP A 62 6.70 0.05 29.02
N LYS A 63 6.28 1.04 29.85
CA LYS A 63 5.04 1.79 29.61
C LYS A 63 5.04 2.61 28.32
N LEU A 64 6.20 3.15 27.93
CA LEU A 64 6.36 3.84 26.66
C LEU A 64 6.28 2.85 25.49
N SER A 65 6.94 1.69 25.59
CA SER A 65 6.82 0.60 24.62
C SER A 65 5.38 0.17 24.49
N GLU A 66 4.70 -0.21 25.57
CA GLU A 66 3.28 -0.58 25.53
C GLU A 66 2.38 0.51 24.91
N LYS A 67 2.74 1.79 25.03
CA LYS A 67 2.03 2.88 24.37
C LYS A 67 2.33 2.92 22.87
N TYR A 68 3.58 2.68 22.47
CA TYR A 68 4.01 2.59 21.07
C TYR A 68 3.56 1.30 20.40
N ASP A 69 3.63 0.16 21.07
CA ASP A 69 3.12 -1.14 20.63
C ASP A 69 1.60 -1.06 20.45
N ARG A 70 0.87 -0.40 21.37
CA ARG A 70 -0.56 -0.09 21.14
C ARG A 70 -0.79 0.83 19.96
N LEU A 71 0.11 1.77 19.69
CA LEU A 71 0.02 2.57 18.47
C LEU A 71 0.29 1.68 17.25
N GLU A 72 1.32 0.82 17.27
CA GLU A 72 1.68 -0.14 16.21
C GLU A 72 0.55 -1.14 15.94
N ASP A 73 -0.06 -1.70 16.98
CA ASP A 73 -1.28 -2.52 16.89
C ASP A 73 -2.42 -1.71 16.25
N ASN A 74 -2.60 -0.44 16.63
CA ASN A 74 -3.55 0.47 15.98
C ASN A 74 -3.15 0.82 14.52
N PHE A 75 -1.86 0.85 14.18
CA PHE A 75 -1.33 0.99 12.80
C PHE A 75 -1.60 -0.27 11.98
N CYS A 76 -1.69 -1.43 12.63
CA CYS A 76 -1.92 -2.76 12.02
C CYS A 76 -3.37 -3.22 12.03
N LEU A 77 -4.33 -2.38 12.44
CA LEU A 77 -5.73 -2.77 12.64
C LEU A 77 -6.46 -3.22 11.37
N SER A 78 -6.02 -2.86 10.17
CA SER A 78 -6.61 -3.41 8.96
C SER A 78 -5.82 -4.65 8.54
N SER A 79 -6.38 -5.81 8.82
CA SER A 79 -5.84 -7.06 8.29
C SER A 79 -6.09 -7.10 6.77
N SER A 80 -5.21 -7.73 6.00
CA SER A 80 -5.35 -7.92 4.55
C SER A 80 -6.57 -8.77 4.13
N TRP A 81 -7.48 -9.05 5.07
CA TRP A 81 -8.67 -9.90 4.91
C TRP A 81 -9.98 -9.11 5.04
N ASP A 82 -9.91 -7.85 5.48
CA ASP A 82 -11.06 -6.97 5.56
C ASP A 82 -11.40 -6.42 4.17
N SER A 83 -12.66 -6.07 3.93
CA SER A 83 -13.03 -5.53 2.63
C SER A 83 -12.26 -4.22 2.40
N SER A 84 -11.94 -3.93 1.14
CA SER A 84 -11.35 -2.66 0.70
C SER A 84 -11.99 -1.41 1.32
N ALA A 85 -13.30 -1.46 1.60
CA ALA A 85 -14.05 -0.38 2.25
C ALA A 85 -13.69 -0.23 3.73
N ASP A 86 -13.49 -1.35 4.42
CA ASP A 86 -13.14 -1.40 5.83
C ASP A 86 -11.74 -0.82 6.06
N VAL A 87 -10.77 -1.17 5.21
CA VAL A 87 -9.40 -0.61 5.24
C VAL A 87 -9.43 0.92 5.15
N ILE A 88 -10.12 1.48 4.15
CA ILE A 88 -10.22 2.94 3.96
C ILE A 88 -10.93 3.59 5.15
N ARG A 89 -12.01 2.97 5.65
CA ARG A 89 -12.76 3.46 6.81
C ARG A 89 -11.89 3.49 8.07
N ASP A 90 -11.09 2.46 8.30
CA ASP A 90 -10.22 2.34 9.46
C ASP A 90 -9.08 3.36 9.42
N ILE A 91 -8.46 3.56 8.25
CA ILE A 91 -7.45 4.63 8.07
C ILE A 91 -8.05 5.99 8.41
N LYS A 92 -9.28 6.29 7.95
CA LYS A 92 -9.93 7.58 8.26
C LYS A 92 -10.27 7.73 9.74
N ASN A 93 -10.85 6.70 10.34
CA ASN A 93 -11.31 6.75 11.73
C ASN A 93 -10.14 6.85 12.71
N ASN A 94 -9.09 6.08 12.47
CA ASN A 94 -7.92 6.01 13.34
C ASN A 94 -6.84 7.03 12.99
N LYS A 95 -6.95 7.66 11.81
CA LYS A 95 -5.98 8.63 11.26
C LYS A 95 -4.58 8.07 11.04
N VAL A 96 -4.51 6.77 10.82
CA VAL A 96 -3.31 5.94 10.97
C VAL A 96 -3.49 4.68 10.10
N GLY A 97 -2.42 4.21 9.46
CA GLY A 97 -2.38 2.94 8.73
C GLY A 97 -0.96 2.50 8.38
N ASN A 98 -0.72 1.19 8.36
CA ASN A 98 0.56 0.59 7.98
C ASN A 98 0.78 0.61 6.45
N CYS A 99 1.94 0.08 6.01
CA CYS A 99 2.30 0.07 4.59
C CYS A 99 1.32 -0.75 3.74
N GLY A 100 0.79 -1.87 4.25
CA GLY A 100 -0.23 -2.67 3.55
C GLY A 100 -1.53 -1.90 3.36
N ALA A 101 -2.11 -1.39 4.45
CA ALA A 101 -3.36 -0.63 4.43
C ALA A 101 -3.32 0.57 3.47
N MET A 102 -2.24 1.36 3.56
CA MET A 102 -2.04 2.54 2.72
C MET A 102 -1.85 2.17 1.25
N ASN A 103 -1.17 1.05 0.99
CA ASN A 103 -0.96 0.55 -0.35
C ASN A 103 -2.24 0.00 -0.98
N ASP A 104 -3.03 -0.79 -0.24
CA ASP A 104 -4.29 -1.34 -0.74
C ASP A 104 -5.27 -0.22 -1.10
N ALA A 105 -5.41 0.77 -0.21
CA ALA A 105 -6.18 1.98 -0.49
C ALA A 105 -5.67 2.75 -1.72
N MET A 106 -4.34 2.82 -1.92
CA MET A 106 -3.74 3.45 -3.09
C MET A 106 -4.04 2.70 -4.40
N GLU A 107 -3.84 1.37 -4.41
CA GLU A 107 -4.12 0.53 -5.57
C GLU A 107 -5.59 0.65 -5.98
N LEU A 108 -6.51 0.59 -5.01
CA LEU A 108 -7.94 0.74 -5.26
C LEU A 108 -8.28 2.07 -5.91
N MET A 109 -7.77 3.18 -5.37
CA MET A 109 -8.00 4.52 -5.93
C MET A 109 -7.44 4.65 -7.36
N MET A 110 -6.33 3.99 -7.67
CA MET A 110 -5.76 3.95 -9.02
C MET A 110 -6.63 3.14 -9.98
N LEU A 111 -7.10 1.97 -9.54
CA LEU A 111 -7.98 1.10 -10.32
C LEU A 111 -9.30 1.80 -10.66
N GLU A 112 -9.88 2.56 -9.72
CA GLU A 112 -11.08 3.37 -9.95
C GLU A 112 -10.89 4.42 -11.04
N ASP A 113 -9.73 5.06 -11.08
CA ASP A 113 -9.38 6.04 -12.12
C ASP A 113 -8.99 5.35 -13.45
N GLY A 114 -9.08 4.02 -13.50
CA GLY A 114 -8.82 3.19 -14.67
C GLY A 114 -7.34 3.02 -14.99
N LEU A 115 -6.46 3.13 -13.99
CA LEU A 115 -5.05 2.83 -14.10
C LEU A 115 -4.81 1.35 -13.80
N ASP A 116 -3.97 0.69 -14.58
CA ASP A 116 -3.53 -0.68 -14.29
C ASP A 116 -2.41 -0.64 -13.24
N ALA A 117 -2.84 -0.55 -11.98
CA ALA A 117 -1.98 -0.60 -10.81
C ALA A 117 -1.89 -2.02 -10.24
N HIS A 118 -0.73 -2.29 -9.66
CA HIS A 118 -0.41 -3.58 -9.03
C HIS A 118 0.24 -3.35 -7.67
N ALA A 119 -0.36 -3.89 -6.63
CA ALA A 119 0.26 -3.96 -5.32
C ALA A 119 1.35 -5.05 -5.27
N ILE A 120 2.57 -4.63 -4.92
CA ILE A 120 3.74 -5.52 -4.82
C ILE A 120 4.26 -5.49 -3.39
N SER A 121 4.39 -6.68 -2.81
CA SER A 121 5.04 -6.94 -1.54
C SER A 121 6.53 -7.19 -1.74
N LEU A 122 7.34 -6.59 -0.89
CA LEU A 122 8.77 -6.80 -0.76
C LEU A 122 9.05 -7.39 0.61
N ALA A 123 9.77 -8.50 0.65
CA ALA A 123 10.27 -9.11 1.87
C ALA A 123 11.80 -9.17 1.86
N ILE A 124 12.42 -8.67 2.94
CA ILE A 124 13.86 -8.76 3.20
C ILE A 124 14.08 -9.84 4.25
N THR A 125 14.93 -10.81 3.94
CA THR A 125 15.25 -11.94 4.83
C THR A 125 16.75 -12.07 5.02
N ASN A 126 17.17 -12.58 6.18
CA ASN A 126 18.58 -12.90 6.41
C ASN A 126 19.03 -14.10 5.55
N LYS A 127 20.22 -14.00 4.97
CA LYS A 127 20.87 -15.12 4.27
C LYS A 127 21.26 -16.26 5.20
N SER A 128 21.66 -15.94 6.44
CA SER A 128 22.10 -16.92 7.44
C SER A 128 21.02 -17.94 7.79
N ASP A 129 19.75 -17.54 7.68
CA ASP A 129 18.63 -18.30 8.22
C ASP A 129 17.97 -19.20 7.16
N GLY A 130 18.65 -19.39 6.02
CA GLY A 130 18.11 -20.10 4.86
C GLY A 130 16.86 -19.45 4.27
N GLY A 131 16.58 -18.18 4.61
CA GLY A 131 15.41 -17.42 4.17
C GLY A 131 14.08 -17.80 4.84
N LEU A 132 14.08 -18.61 5.91
CA LEU A 132 12.86 -19.26 6.42
C LEU A 132 12.34 -18.77 7.78
N LYS A 133 13.10 -17.99 8.57
CA LYS A 133 12.72 -17.75 9.99
C LYS A 133 12.48 -16.30 10.40
N GLU A 134 13.19 -15.32 9.86
CA GLU A 134 13.00 -13.92 10.28
C GLU A 134 12.99 -12.95 9.09
N ARG A 135 11.89 -12.21 8.92
CA ARG A 135 11.82 -11.03 8.04
C ARG A 135 12.50 -9.88 8.77
N VAL A 136 13.53 -9.31 8.16
CA VAL A 136 14.26 -8.14 8.69
C VAL A 136 13.52 -6.83 8.36
N GLY A 137 12.74 -6.88 7.29
CA GLY A 137 11.79 -5.85 6.91
C GLY A 137 10.89 -6.34 5.79
N ASP A 138 9.68 -5.82 5.77
CA ASP A 138 8.75 -5.96 4.66
C ASP A 138 8.11 -4.61 4.34
N HIS A 139 7.63 -4.50 3.11
CA HIS A 139 7.00 -3.28 2.62
C HIS A 139 6.09 -3.57 1.44
N LEU A 140 4.98 -2.84 1.35
CA LEU A 140 4.03 -2.92 0.23
C LEU A 140 3.96 -1.57 -0.48
N PHE A 141 3.92 -1.60 -1.81
CA PHE A 141 3.83 -0.41 -2.66
C PHE A 141 3.14 -0.72 -3.99
N ALA A 142 2.55 0.30 -4.61
CA ALA A 142 1.81 0.15 -5.86
C ALA A 142 2.76 0.41 -7.04
N VAL A 143 2.57 -0.32 -8.13
CA VAL A 143 3.35 -0.16 -9.36
C VAL A 143 2.43 0.10 -10.54
N LEU A 144 2.75 1.14 -11.30
CA LEU A 144 2.09 1.53 -12.55
C LEU A 144 3.01 1.28 -13.74
N GLY A 145 2.42 1.02 -14.92
CA GLY A 145 3.16 0.99 -16.18
C GLY A 145 4.12 -0.20 -16.30
N LEU A 146 3.75 -1.33 -15.68
CA LEU A 146 4.42 -2.61 -15.87
C LEU A 146 4.32 -3.05 -17.32
N ARG A 147 5.35 -3.77 -17.77
CA ARG A 147 5.32 -4.47 -19.05
C ARG A 147 4.32 -5.64 -18.98
N GLU A 148 3.69 -5.98 -20.10
CA GLU A 148 2.66 -7.03 -20.17
C GLU A 148 3.18 -8.42 -19.73
N ASP A 149 4.44 -8.71 -20.03
CA ASP A 149 5.16 -9.93 -19.65
C ASP A 149 6.07 -9.71 -18.42
N ALA A 150 5.75 -8.73 -17.57
CA ALA A 150 6.50 -8.49 -16.34
C ALA A 150 6.35 -9.67 -15.36
N ASP A 151 7.48 -10.16 -14.87
CA ASP A 151 7.55 -11.05 -13.72
C ASP A 151 7.61 -10.20 -12.45
N PHE A 152 6.57 -10.28 -11.61
CA PHE A 152 6.51 -9.55 -10.33
C PHE A 152 7.67 -9.91 -9.39
N SER A 153 8.28 -11.09 -9.56
CA SER A 153 9.44 -11.53 -8.78
C SER A 153 10.78 -10.98 -9.27
N ASP A 154 10.84 -10.37 -10.47
CA ASP A 154 12.05 -9.75 -11.03
C ASP A 154 11.80 -8.33 -11.57
N ILE A 155 12.21 -7.33 -10.78
CA ILE A 155 12.14 -5.90 -11.14
C ILE A 155 12.76 -5.54 -12.50
N LYS A 156 13.73 -6.32 -13.00
CA LYS A 156 14.35 -6.04 -14.30
C LYS A 156 13.37 -6.23 -15.46
N THR A 157 12.34 -7.05 -15.26
CA THR A 157 11.32 -7.37 -16.27
C THR A 157 10.15 -6.40 -16.30
N TRP A 158 10.03 -5.54 -15.27
CA TRP A 158 8.90 -4.61 -15.10
C TRP A 158 8.84 -3.52 -16.19
N GLY A 159 9.94 -3.29 -16.91
CA GLY A 159 10.03 -2.29 -17.97
C GLY A 159 10.52 -0.91 -17.51
N ASN A 160 10.93 -0.08 -18.46
CA ASN A 160 11.49 1.26 -18.18
C ASN A 160 10.42 2.32 -17.90
N SER A 161 9.16 2.03 -18.19
CA SER A 161 7.99 2.86 -17.91
C SER A 161 7.44 2.66 -16.49
N ALA A 162 7.91 1.63 -15.78
CA ALA A 162 7.37 1.25 -14.48
C ALA A 162 7.66 2.33 -13.41
N VAL A 163 6.64 2.65 -12.62
CA VAL A 163 6.68 3.66 -11.57
C VAL A 163 6.17 3.06 -10.27
N ILE A 164 6.94 3.21 -9.20
CA ILE A 164 6.49 2.90 -7.85
C ILE A 164 5.77 4.13 -7.30
N VAL A 165 4.56 3.91 -6.79
CA VAL A 165 3.77 4.88 -6.03
C VAL A 165 3.57 4.32 -4.63
N ASP A 166 4.27 4.92 -3.68
CA ASP A 166 4.27 4.47 -2.30
C ASP A 166 3.57 5.52 -1.43
N ALA A 167 2.35 5.20 -1.04
CA ALA A 167 1.51 6.01 -0.18
C ALA A 167 2.09 6.16 1.23
N TRP A 168 2.79 5.15 1.72
CA TRP A 168 3.33 5.11 3.07
C TRP A 168 4.59 5.97 3.20
N SER A 169 5.51 5.89 2.23
CA SER A 169 6.70 6.76 2.20
C SER A 169 6.46 8.11 1.49
N ASN A 170 5.29 8.30 0.88
CA ASN A 170 4.94 9.47 0.05
C ASN A 170 5.96 9.71 -1.06
N THR A 171 6.24 8.67 -1.83
CA THR A 171 7.15 8.73 -2.96
C THR A 171 6.49 8.29 -4.26
N VAL A 172 6.92 8.93 -5.36
CA VAL A 172 6.57 8.54 -6.73
C VAL A 172 7.85 8.58 -7.54
N MET A 173 8.37 7.42 -7.90
CA MET A 173 9.69 7.27 -8.52
C MET A 173 9.66 6.23 -9.64
N ALA A 174 10.59 6.34 -10.59
CA ALA A 174 10.83 5.24 -11.53
C ALA A 174 11.16 3.97 -10.74
N ALA A 175 10.66 2.80 -11.15
CA ALA A 175 10.69 1.61 -10.32
C ALA A 175 12.08 1.24 -9.81
N ARG A 176 13.13 1.40 -10.63
CA ARG A 176 14.52 1.14 -10.22
C ARG A 176 14.98 2.10 -9.11
N GLU A 177 14.76 3.40 -9.29
CA GLU A 177 15.12 4.43 -8.30
C GLU A 177 14.30 4.28 -7.01
N GLY A 178 13.00 4.02 -7.14
CA GLY A 178 12.11 3.78 -6.01
C GLY A 178 12.50 2.54 -5.22
N MET A 179 12.94 1.47 -5.90
CA MET A 179 13.42 0.26 -5.25
C MET A 179 14.71 0.50 -4.47
N ASP A 180 15.65 1.27 -5.02
CA ASP A 180 16.88 1.64 -4.31
C ASP A 180 16.57 2.51 -3.08
N TYR A 181 15.59 3.42 -3.20
CA TYR A 181 15.08 4.20 -2.08
C TYR A 181 14.47 3.31 -0.98
N ILE A 182 13.56 2.39 -1.33
CA ILE A 182 12.90 1.48 -0.38
C ILE A 182 13.91 0.55 0.30
N LYS A 183 14.86 -0.03 -0.45
CA LYS A 183 15.95 -0.84 0.11
C LYS A 183 16.74 -0.08 1.16
N LYS A 184 17.09 1.18 0.87
CA LYS A 184 17.79 2.05 1.82
C LYS A 184 16.92 2.34 3.05
N LEU A 185 15.64 2.62 2.85
CA LEU A 185 14.68 2.90 3.92
C LEU A 185 14.54 1.71 4.89
N LEU A 186 14.55 0.48 4.36
CA LEU A 186 14.42 -0.75 5.15
C LEU A 186 15.75 -1.29 5.70
N GLY A 187 16.88 -0.63 5.42
CA GLY A 187 18.21 -1.08 5.88
C GLY A 187 18.71 -2.34 5.18
N PHE A 188 18.41 -2.49 3.88
CA PHE A 188 18.90 -3.61 3.09
C PHE A 188 20.43 -3.59 2.95
N ASP A 189 21.07 -4.70 3.32
CA ASP A 189 22.47 -4.97 3.05
C ASP A 189 22.58 -6.18 2.11
N PRO A 190 23.09 -6.01 0.88
CA PRO A 190 23.23 -7.11 -0.07
C PRO A 190 24.23 -8.19 0.38
N ALA A 191 25.11 -7.92 1.36
CA ALA A 191 25.97 -8.94 1.94
C ALA A 191 25.19 -9.88 2.87
N LEU A 192 24.25 -9.33 3.64
CA LEU A 192 23.54 -10.03 4.71
C LEU A 192 22.15 -10.53 4.32
N HIS A 193 21.50 -9.88 3.36
CA HIS A 193 20.08 -10.05 3.11
C HIS A 193 19.76 -10.56 1.70
N ASN A 194 18.64 -11.29 1.60
CA ASN A 194 17.95 -11.61 0.35
C ASN A 194 16.69 -10.75 0.22
N ILE A 195 16.21 -10.56 -1.00
CA ILE A 195 14.93 -9.91 -1.29
C ILE A 195 14.04 -10.87 -2.06
N LYS A 196 12.77 -10.90 -1.69
CA LYS A 196 11.70 -11.55 -2.44
C LYS A 196 10.64 -10.50 -2.77
N TYR A 197 10.12 -10.57 -4.00
CA TYR A 197 8.96 -9.79 -4.42
C TYR A 197 7.80 -10.74 -4.69
N GLU A 198 6.61 -10.35 -4.27
CA GLU A 198 5.37 -11.09 -4.49
C GLU A 198 4.26 -10.12 -4.84
N HIS A 199 3.37 -10.52 -5.75
CA HIS A 199 2.13 -9.78 -5.96
C HIS A 199 1.25 -9.96 -4.72
N SER A 200 0.74 -8.88 -4.12
CA SER A 200 0.05 -8.97 -2.82
C SER A 200 -1.34 -9.60 -2.93
N LEU A 201 -2.02 -9.41 -4.06
CA LEU A 201 -3.35 -9.96 -4.34
C LEU A 201 -3.30 -11.07 -5.39
N SER A 202 -4.01 -12.18 -5.21
CA SER A 202 -4.26 -13.12 -6.29
C SER A 202 -5.09 -12.48 -7.42
N GLU A 203 -4.99 -12.99 -8.65
CA GLU A 203 -5.84 -12.51 -9.75
C GLU A 203 -7.32 -12.68 -9.46
N SER A 204 -7.71 -13.71 -8.70
CA SER A 204 -9.07 -13.90 -8.21
C SER A 204 -9.52 -12.78 -7.28
N GLU A 205 -8.66 -12.33 -6.36
CA GLU A 205 -8.96 -11.20 -5.46
C GLU A 205 -9.03 -9.88 -6.25
N ARG A 206 -8.16 -9.67 -7.25
CA ARG A 206 -8.28 -8.53 -8.17
C ARG A 206 -9.57 -8.58 -8.98
N ALA A 207 -9.99 -9.74 -9.47
CA ALA A 207 -11.23 -9.88 -10.23
C ALA A 207 -12.48 -9.59 -9.39
N VAL A 208 -12.48 -10.03 -8.12
CA VAL A 208 -13.52 -9.69 -7.14
C VAL A 208 -13.48 -8.19 -6.82
N ASN A 209 -12.30 -7.61 -6.59
CA ASN A 209 -12.16 -6.17 -6.32
C ASN A 209 -12.49 -5.27 -7.53
N ARG A 210 -12.29 -5.76 -8.77
CA ARG A 210 -12.72 -5.10 -10.01
C ARG A 210 -14.24 -5.13 -10.19
N HIS A 211 -14.93 -6.07 -9.55
CA HIS A 211 -16.36 -5.97 -9.27
C HIS A 211 -16.51 -5.21 -7.96
N PHE A 212 -16.14 -3.93 -7.99
CA PHE A 212 -16.29 -3.05 -6.84
C PHE A 212 -17.65 -3.28 -6.20
N ASP A 213 -17.64 -3.72 -4.95
CA ASP A 213 -18.86 -3.88 -4.18
C ASP A 213 -19.62 -2.54 -4.25
N LYS A 214 -20.94 -2.60 -4.51
CA LYS A 214 -21.78 -1.40 -4.53
C LYS A 214 -21.63 -0.61 -3.23
N GLU A 215 -21.42 -1.30 -2.11
CA GLU A 215 -21.12 -0.67 -0.82
C GLU A 215 -19.76 0.04 -0.79
N PHE A 216 -18.73 -0.50 -1.45
CA PHE A 216 -17.43 0.17 -1.58
C PHE A 216 -17.57 1.44 -2.41
N LEU A 217 -18.19 1.38 -3.59
CA LEU A 217 -18.36 2.57 -4.44
C LEU A 217 -19.24 3.62 -3.78
N LYS A 218 -20.30 3.20 -3.08
CA LYS A 218 -21.15 4.09 -2.30
C LYS A 218 -20.36 4.79 -1.21
N THR A 219 -19.66 3.99 -0.40
CA THR A 219 -18.82 4.49 0.68
C THR A 219 -17.77 5.45 0.13
N PHE A 220 -17.05 5.07 -0.92
CA PHE A 220 -16.01 5.91 -1.54
C PHE A 220 -16.57 7.20 -2.14
N PHE A 221 -17.72 7.15 -2.82
CA PHE A 221 -18.35 8.32 -3.42
C PHE A 221 -18.81 9.32 -2.36
N GLU A 222 -19.53 8.83 -1.34
CA GLU A 222 -19.97 9.63 -0.18
C GLU A 222 -18.78 10.16 0.61
N MET A 223 -17.70 9.38 0.69
CA MET A 223 -16.43 9.78 1.32
C MET A 223 -15.66 10.86 0.56
N SER A 224 -15.77 10.88 -0.76
CA SER A 224 -15.09 11.85 -1.64
C SER A 224 -15.90 13.14 -1.78
N ASN A 225 -17.21 13.08 -1.49
CA ASN A 225 -18.14 14.19 -1.59
C ASN A 225 -18.97 14.27 -0.29
N PRO A 226 -18.40 14.77 0.82
CA PRO A 226 -19.05 14.70 2.14
C PRO A 226 -20.39 15.45 2.22
N ASP A 227 -20.61 16.42 1.34
CA ASP A 227 -21.87 17.16 1.23
C ASP A 227 -22.92 16.47 0.34
N TYR A 228 -22.58 15.31 -0.25
CA TYR A 228 -23.41 14.59 -1.18
C TYR A 228 -23.62 13.15 -0.73
N LYS A 229 -24.85 12.84 -0.34
CA LYS A 229 -25.31 11.47 -0.16
C LYS A 229 -25.90 10.94 -1.45
N LEU A 230 -25.50 9.73 -1.83
CA LEU A 230 -26.12 9.10 -2.99
C LEU A 230 -27.57 8.74 -2.65
N PRO A 231 -28.51 8.92 -3.59
CA PRO A 231 -29.86 8.39 -3.45
C PRO A 231 -29.82 6.88 -3.14
N ASP A 232 -30.74 6.38 -2.32
CA ASP A 232 -30.81 4.96 -1.98
C ASP A 232 -31.04 4.06 -3.22
N ASP A 233 -31.58 4.62 -4.29
CA ASP A 233 -31.83 4.00 -5.58
C ASP A 233 -30.75 4.28 -6.63
N PHE A 234 -29.57 4.79 -6.22
CA PHE A 234 -28.48 5.08 -7.14
C PHE A 234 -27.97 3.82 -7.85
N ASP A 235 -28.12 3.80 -9.18
CA ASP A 235 -27.70 2.68 -10.03
C ASP A 235 -26.22 2.78 -10.39
N PHE A 236 -25.38 2.18 -9.54
CA PHE A 236 -23.93 2.10 -9.77
C PHE A 236 -23.55 1.40 -11.07
N GLU A 237 -24.29 0.38 -11.49
CA GLU A 237 -23.96 -0.35 -12.72
C GLU A 237 -24.15 0.53 -13.95
N LYS A 238 -25.23 1.31 -13.96
CA LYS A 238 -25.47 2.31 -14.99
C LYS A 238 -24.41 3.41 -14.97
N TRP A 239 -24.07 3.95 -13.80
CA TRP A 239 -23.08 5.02 -13.67
C TRP A 239 -21.68 4.57 -14.15
N ILE A 240 -21.23 3.38 -13.76
CA ILE A 240 -19.98 2.78 -14.26
C ILE A 240 -20.06 2.58 -15.78
N GLY A 241 -21.17 2.04 -16.28
CA GLY A 241 -21.38 1.83 -17.71
C GLY A 241 -21.34 3.13 -18.52
N ASP A 242 -21.83 4.23 -17.96
CA ASP A 242 -21.81 5.55 -18.61
C ASP A 242 -20.42 6.20 -18.55
N MET A 243 -19.67 6.03 -17.46
CA MET A 243 -18.26 6.44 -17.35
C MET A 243 -17.37 5.73 -18.38
N GLN A 244 -17.62 4.45 -18.64
CA GLN A 244 -16.85 3.66 -19.60
C GLN A 244 -17.12 4.02 -21.07
N LYS A 245 -18.35 4.45 -21.40
CA LYS A 245 -18.72 4.89 -22.75
C LYS A 245 -18.15 6.26 -23.14
N ASN A 246 -17.74 7.05 -22.15
CA ASN A 246 -17.20 8.40 -22.34
C ASN A 246 -15.66 8.44 -22.41
N LYS A 247 -15.00 7.28 -22.51
CA LYS A 247 -13.58 7.13 -22.85
C LYS A 247 -13.43 6.78 -24.33
#